data_AF-A0A5C3MLQ5-F1
#
_entry.id   AF-A0A5C3MLQ5-F1
#
_cell.length_a   1.000
_cell.length_b   1.000
_cell.length_c   1.000
_cell.angle_alpha   90.00
_cell.angle_beta   90.00
_cell.angle_gamma   90.00
#
_symmetry.space_group_name_H-M   'P 1'
#
loop_
_entity.id
_entity.type
_entity.pdbx_description
1 polymer ?
#
loop_
_entity_poly.entity_id
_entity_poly.type
_entity_poly.pdbx_seq_one_letter_code
_entity_poly.pdbx_strand_id
1 'polypeptide(L)'
;MLNIPIDVSINLDAIPDPPPGEKPKQPYPVLVQLAIYGSPRKRLTLQEIYSALEDRFDWFRERSKEMQWKNSIRHNLSLNKVFRQIPRPITEPGKGKYWVVD
;
A
#
# COMPACT_ATOMS: atom_id res chain seq x y z
N MET A 1 -14.02 -1.19 8.38
CA MET A 1 -13.02 -2.22 8.75
C MET A 1 -13.18 -3.38 7.79
N LEU A 2 -12.09 -3.92 7.25
CA LEU A 2 -12.13 -5.05 6.33
C LEU A 2 -12.46 -6.32 7.13
N ASN A 3 -13.52 -7.04 6.76
CA ASN A 3 -13.91 -8.29 7.40
C ASN A 3 -13.03 -9.43 6.85
N ILE A 4 -11.81 -9.54 7.37
CA ILE A 4 -10.85 -10.58 6.99
C ILE A 4 -10.88 -11.69 8.06
N PRO A 5 -11.04 -12.98 7.68
CA PRO A 5 -10.99 -14.11 8.61
C PRO A 5 -9.71 -14.11 9.47
N ILE A 6 -9.84 -14.55 10.72
CA ILE A 6 -8.79 -14.51 11.76
C ILE A 6 -7.56 -15.37 11.39
N ASP A 7 -7.73 -16.34 10.47
CA ASP A 7 -6.69 -17.27 10.04
C ASP A 7 -5.95 -16.84 8.75
N VAL A 8 -6.38 -15.75 8.11
CA VAL A 8 -5.72 -15.23 6.89
C VAL A 8 -4.75 -14.11 7.25
N SER A 9 -3.50 -14.25 6.81
CA SER A 9 -2.52 -13.17 6.90
C SER A 9 -3.03 -11.93 6.14
N ILE A 10 -3.32 -10.85 6.87
CA ILE A 10 -3.82 -9.58 6.31
C ILE A 10 -2.70 -8.91 5.52
N ASN A 11 -2.65 -9.18 4.22
CA ASN A 11 -1.66 -8.64 3.28
C ASN A 11 -2.24 -8.58 1.85
N LEU A 12 -1.43 -8.15 0.87
CA LEU A 12 -1.88 -8.06 -0.53
C LEU A 12 -2.20 -9.42 -1.19
N ASP A 13 -1.69 -10.52 -0.65
CA ASP A 13 -1.99 -11.88 -1.14
C ASP A 13 -3.34 -12.40 -0.66
N ALA A 14 -3.94 -11.73 0.34
CA ALA A 14 -5.29 -12.04 0.83
C ALA A 14 -6.40 -11.63 -0.16
N ILE A 15 -6.09 -10.93 -1.25
CA ILE A 15 -7.05 -10.53 -2.29
C ILE A 15 -6.77 -11.26 -3.61
N PRO A 16 -7.83 -11.62 -4.37
CA PRO A 16 -7.67 -12.36 -5.62
C PRO A 16 -7.00 -11.51 -6.70
N ASP A 17 -6.36 -12.18 -7.65
CA ASP A 17 -5.81 -11.53 -8.82
C ASP A 17 -6.90 -10.88 -9.68
N PRO A 18 -6.65 -9.69 -10.24
CA PRO A 18 -7.52 -9.13 -11.26
C PRO A 18 -7.42 -9.95 -12.56
N PRO A 19 -8.39 -9.81 -13.49
CA PRO A 19 -8.22 -10.31 -14.84
C PRO A 19 -6.92 -9.79 -15.49
N PRO A 20 -6.34 -10.52 -16.46
CA PRO A 20 -5.11 -10.11 -17.13
C PRO A 20 -5.21 -8.68 -17.69
N GLY A 21 -4.24 -7.84 -17.34
CA GLY A 21 -4.19 -6.44 -17.78
C GLY A 21 -5.17 -5.49 -17.07
N GLU A 22 -5.91 -5.95 -16.06
CA GLU A 22 -6.83 -5.12 -15.28
C GLU A 22 -6.26 -4.74 -13.91
N LYS A 23 -6.73 -3.61 -13.38
CA LYS A 23 -6.40 -3.15 -12.03
C LYS A 23 -7.18 -3.96 -10.98
N PRO A 24 -6.61 -4.25 -9.80
CA PRO A 24 -7.38 -4.77 -8.67
C PRO A 24 -8.65 -3.96 -8.40
N LYS A 25 -9.77 -4.65 -8.17
CA LYS A 25 -11.10 -4.03 -7.94
C LYS A 25 -11.20 -3.30 -6.61
N GLN A 26 -10.29 -3.61 -5.67
CA GLN A 26 -10.25 -3.00 -4.36
C GLN A 26 -9.87 -1.52 -4.46
N PRO A 27 -10.50 -0.65 -3.66
CA PRO A 27 -10.18 0.77 -3.67
C PRO A 27 -8.77 1.01 -3.10
N TYR A 28 -8.13 2.11 -3.50
CA TYR A 28 -6.75 2.42 -3.08
C TYR A 28 -6.52 2.39 -1.56
N PRO A 29 -7.41 2.89 -0.69
CA PRO A 29 -7.23 2.76 0.76
C PRO A 29 -7.13 1.30 1.24
N VAL A 30 -7.82 0.38 0.58
CA VAL A 30 -7.77 -1.04 0.94
C VAL A 30 -6.43 -1.63 0.51
N LEU A 31 -5.99 -1.34 -0.72
CA LEU A 31 -4.68 -1.78 -1.22
C LEU A 31 -3.53 -1.26 -0.33
N VAL A 32 -3.57 0.02 0.07
CA VAL A 32 -2.54 0.60 0.93
C VAL A 32 -2.56 -0.01 2.34
N GLN A 33 -3.74 -0.25 2.92
CA GLN A 33 -3.86 -0.93 4.22
C GLN A 33 -3.23 -2.33 4.16
N LEU A 34 -3.57 -3.12 3.14
CA LEU A 34 -3.04 -4.47 2.95
C LEU A 34 -1.52 -4.46 2.72
N ALA A 35 -0.99 -3.49 1.97
CA ALA A 35 0.45 -3.32 1.81
C ALA A 35 1.15 -3.04 3.16
N ILE A 36 0.61 -2.10 3.94
CA ILE A 36 1.18 -1.76 5.26
C ILE A 36 1.06 -2.95 6.21
N TYR A 37 -0.10 -3.61 6.28
CA TYR A 37 -0.29 -4.79 7.12
C TYR A 37 0.56 -5.99 6.69
N GLY A 38 0.86 -6.13 5.40
CA GLY A 38 1.78 -7.16 4.91
C GLY A 38 3.24 -6.91 5.27
N SER A 39 3.63 -5.66 5.59
CA SER A 39 5.01 -5.33 5.93
C SER A 39 5.44 -5.90 7.30
N PRO A 40 6.72 -6.29 7.48
CA PRO A 40 7.20 -6.86 8.74
C PRO A 40 7.01 -5.94 9.95
N ARG A 41 7.10 -4.62 9.74
CA ARG A 41 7.05 -3.61 10.80
C ARG A 41 5.73 -2.82 10.83
N LYS A 42 4.73 -3.29 10.07
CA LYS A 42 3.41 -2.64 9.91
C LYS A 42 3.53 -1.14 9.56
N ARG A 43 4.54 -0.81 8.76
CA ARG A 43 4.87 0.54 8.34
C ARG A 43 5.61 0.52 7.02
N LEU A 44 5.29 1.45 6.13
CA LEU A 44 5.96 1.61 4.84
C LEU A 44 6.13 3.09 4.50
N THR A 45 7.23 3.45 3.85
CA THR A 45 7.39 4.72 3.16
C THR A 45 6.50 4.76 1.92
N LEU A 46 6.29 5.96 1.37
CA LEU A 46 5.56 6.12 0.11
C LEU A 46 6.15 5.29 -1.04
N GLN A 47 7.48 5.22 -1.13
CA GLN A 47 8.16 4.46 -2.16
C GLN A 47 7.96 2.94 -1.96
N GLU A 48 8.04 2.46 -0.72
CA GLU A 48 7.79 1.05 -0.44
C GLU A 48 6.33 0.65 -0.66
N ILE A 49 5.37 1.56 -0.49
CA ILE A 49 3.96 1.31 -0.88
C ILE A 49 3.86 1.13 -2.40
N TYR A 50 4.54 1.96 -3.19
CA TYR A 50 4.55 1.77 -4.65
C TYR A 50 5.16 0.42 -5.02
N SER A 51 6.32 0.09 -4.46
CA SER A 51 7.00 -1.17 -4.71
C SER A 51 6.14 -2.37 -4.31
N ALA A 52 5.47 -2.35 -3.15
CA ALA A 52 4.58 -3.44 -2.74
C ALA A 52 3.43 -3.68 -3.74
N LEU A 53 2.88 -2.63 -4.33
CA LEU A 53 1.82 -2.75 -5.35
C LEU A 53 2.37 -3.22 -6.70
N GLU A 54 3.52 -2.67 -7.12
CA GLU A 54 4.23 -3.05 -8.35
C GLU A 54 4.71 -4.52 -8.27
N ASP A 55 5.16 -4.98 -7.11
CA ASP A 55 5.63 -6.34 -6.88
C ASP A 55 4.48 -7.35 -6.91
N ARG A 56 3.29 -6.94 -6.46
CA ARG A 56 2.14 -7.84 -6.36
C ARG A 56 1.28 -7.89 -7.63
N PHE A 57 1.02 -6.78 -8.30
CA PHE A 57 0.07 -6.75 -9.42
C PHE A 57 0.71 -6.18 -10.69
N ASP A 58 0.60 -6.95 -11.77
CA ASP A 58 1.19 -6.60 -13.06
C ASP A 58 0.67 -5.27 -13.60
N TRP A 59 -0.60 -4.95 -13.37
CA TRP A 59 -1.17 -3.66 -13.78
C TRP A 59 -0.37 -2.47 -13.25
N PHE A 60 0.06 -2.51 -11.97
CA PHE A 60 0.89 -1.46 -11.39
C PHE A 60 2.33 -1.53 -11.90
N ARG A 61 2.88 -2.74 -12.07
CA ARG A 61 4.24 -2.97 -12.56
C ARG A 61 4.44 -2.37 -13.96
N GLU A 62 3.56 -2.70 -14.89
CA GLU A 62 3.55 -2.19 -16.27
C GLU A 62 3.41 -0.67 -16.32
N ARG A 63 2.73 -0.09 -15.32
CA ARG A 63 2.43 1.33 -15.20
C ARG A 63 3.31 2.02 -14.16
N SER A 64 4.45 1.44 -13.80
CA SER A 64 5.35 1.97 -12.77
C SER A 64 5.81 3.42 -13.03
N LYS A 65 5.81 3.86 -14.29
CA LYS A 65 6.17 5.25 -14.68
C LYS A 65 4.98 6.22 -14.66
N GLU A 66 3.75 5.73 -14.59
CA GLU A 66 2.54 6.56 -14.63
C GLU A 66 2.32 7.30 -13.31
N MET A 67 2.07 8.61 -13.40
CA MET A 67 1.82 9.44 -12.23
C MET A 67 0.37 9.33 -11.75
N GLN A 68 -0.58 8.94 -12.60
CA GLN A 68 -2.01 8.96 -12.29
C GLN A 68 -2.35 8.11 -11.05
N TRP A 69 -1.92 6.86 -11.01
CA TRP A 69 -2.16 6.00 -9.85
C TRP A 69 -1.30 6.39 -8.65
N LYS A 70 -0.04 6.81 -8.86
CA LYS A 70 0.83 7.32 -7.78
C LYS A 70 0.24 8.56 -7.11
N ASN A 71 -0.37 9.46 -7.88
CA ASN A 71 -1.09 10.64 -7.38
C ASN A 71 -2.30 10.19 -6.55
N SER A 72 -3.02 9.18 -7.02
CA SER A 72 -4.18 8.62 -6.30
C SER A 72 -3.77 8.00 -4.97
N ILE A 73 -2.62 7.29 -4.89
CA ILE A 73 -2.07 6.78 -3.63
C ILE A 73 -1.74 7.92 -2.67
N ARG A 74 -1.01 8.95 -3.13
CA ARG A 74 -0.66 10.11 -2.29
C ARG A 74 -1.90 10.85 -1.78
N HIS A 75 -2.90 11.02 -2.64
CA HIS A 75 -4.16 11.62 -2.26
C HIS A 75 -4.86 10.80 -1.16
N ASN A 76 -4.94 9.48 -1.31
CA ASN A 76 -5.60 8.61 -0.33
C ASN A 76 -4.87 8.57 1.02
N LEU A 77 -3.54 8.58 1.01
CA LEU A 77 -2.73 8.65 2.23
C LEU A 77 -3.00 9.92 3.03
N SER A 78 -3.21 11.05 2.35
CA SER A 78 -3.52 12.32 3.02
C SER A 78 -5.00 12.48 3.38
N LEU A 79 -5.91 11.94 2.57
CA LEU A 79 -7.37 12.11 2.74
C LEU A 79 -7.94 11.20 3.83
N ASN A 80 -7.51 9.94 3.89
CA ASN A 80 -8.14 8.96 4.78
C ASN A 80 -7.44 8.95 6.14
N LYS A 81 -8.20 9.28 7.20
CA LYS A 81 -7.69 9.38 8.59
C LYS A 81 -7.10 8.09 9.16
N VAL A 82 -7.41 6.95 8.54
CA VAL A 82 -6.84 5.64 8.88
C VAL A 82 -5.34 5.57 8.63
N PHE A 83 -4.79 6.46 7.78
CA PHE A 83 -3.36 6.56 7.54
C PHE A 83 -2.77 7.71 8.34
N ARG A 84 -1.72 7.41 9.10
CA ARG A 84 -0.95 8.44 9.82
C ARG A 84 0.53 8.33 9.49
N GLN A 85 1.20 9.49 9.49
CA GLN A 85 2.64 9.57 9.29
C GLN A 85 3.37 9.44 10.62
N ILE A 86 4.48 8.70 10.65
CA ILE A 86 5.43 8.69 11.76
C ILE A 86 6.84 9.04 11.27
N PRO A 87 7.62 9.77 12.08
CA PRO A 87 9.00 10.09 11.72
C PRO A 87 9.83 8.81 11.60
N ARG A 88 10.86 8.85 10.74
CA ARG A 88 11.85 7.77 10.67
C ARG A 88 12.76 7.85 11.91
N PRO A 89 13.20 6.71 12.48
CA PRO A 89 14.22 6.71 13.50
C PRO A 89 15.49 7.43 13.01
N ILE A 90 16.19 8.12 13.91
CA ILE A 90 17.47 8.78 13.59
C ILE A 90 18.51 7.77 13.06
N THR A 91 18.40 6.51 13.49
CA THR A 91 19.26 5.40 13.04
C THR A 91 18.95 4.91 11.61
N GLU A 92 17.83 5.35 11.03
CA GLU A 92 17.40 5.01 9.67
C GLU A 92 17.31 6.29 8.81
N PRO A 93 18.44 6.88 8.38
CA PRO A 93 18.43 8.06 7.53
C PRO A 93 17.83 7.73 6.15
N GLY A 94 17.14 8.70 5.55
CA GLY A 94 16.53 8.56 4.22
C GLY A 94 15.34 9.48 3.99
N LYS A 95 14.79 9.43 2.78
CA LYS A 95 13.75 10.36 2.33
C LYS A 95 12.36 9.98 2.87
N GLY A 96 11.64 10.98 3.35
CA GLY A 96 10.23 10.88 3.69
C GLY A 96 9.95 10.35 5.09
N LYS A 97 8.69 9.97 5.32
CA LYS A 97 8.18 9.45 6.59
C LYS A 97 7.63 8.04 6.36
N TYR A 98 7.45 7.30 7.45
CA TYR A 98 6.67 6.06 7.40
C TYR A 98 5.19 6.38 7.49
N TRP A 99 4.39 5.62 6.77
CA TRP A 99 2.94 5.54 6.89
C TRP A 99 2.58 4.27 7.65
N VAL A 100 1.62 4.40 8.56
CA VAL A 100 1.04 3.30 9.32
C VAL A 100 -0.47 3.37 9.26
N VAL A 101 -1.11 2.26 9.59
CA VAL A 101 -2.56 2.16 9.76
C VAL A 101 -2.88 2.28 11.26
N ASP A 102 -3.89 3.09 11.58
CA ASP A 102 -4.45 3.26 12.93
C ASP A 102 -5.72 2.43 13.15
#